data_AF-A0A1I6T6Y7-F1
#
_entry.id   AF-A0A1I6T6Y7-F1
#
_cell.length_a   1.000
_cell.length_b   1.000
_cell.length_c   1.000
_cell.angle_alpha   90.00
_cell.angle_beta   90.00
_cell.angle_gamma   90.00
#
_symmetry.space_group_name_H-M   'P 1'
#
loop_
_entity.id
_entity.type
_entity.pdbx_description
1 polymer ?
#
loop_
_entity_poly.entity_id
_entity_poly.type
_entity_poly.pdbx_seq_one_letter_code
_entity_poly.pdbx_strand_id
1 'polypeptide(L)' 'MKHIVILGGGFAGINLLNGLKKELGHSLGKEVKITLVDKNSFHFRKVLLFKSVVEEADLKVPLKRYCTNGMEFL' A
#
# COMPACT_ATOMS: atom_id res chain seq x y z
N MET A 1 -19.84 8.49 6.27
CA MET A 1 -18.68 7.96 5.53
C MET A 1 -17.55 7.72 6.52
N LYS A 2 -17.11 6.47 6.70
CA LYS A 2 -16.00 6.11 7.60
C LYS A 2 -14.68 6.26 6.86
N HIS A 3 -13.62 6.60 7.58
CA HIS A 3 -12.28 6.80 7.00
C HIS A 3 -11.26 5.95 7.74
N ILE A 4 -10.60 5.06 7.01
CA ILE A 4 -9.51 4.24 7.51
C ILE A 4 -8.21 4.85 7.03
N VAL A 5 -7.32 5.17 7.98
CA VAL A 5 -5.98 5.67 7.69
C VAL A 5 -4.97 4.59 8.05
N ILE A 6 -4.17 4.17 7.08
CA ILE A 6 -3.11 3.17 7.26
C ILE A 6 -1.78 3.93 7.29
N LEU A 7 -1.07 3.84 8.41
CA LEU A 7 0.25 4.46 8.56
C LEU A 7 1.34 3.42 8.24
N GLY A 8 2.01 3.61 7.10
CA GLY A 8 3.14 2.82 6.63
C GLY A 8 2.79 1.87 5.47
N GLY A 9 3.40 2.09 4.31
CA GLY A 9 3.37 1.27 3.09
C GLY A 9 4.38 0.12 3.08
N GLY A 10 4.71 -0.43 4.25
CA GLY A 10 5.51 -1.65 4.40
C GLY A 10 4.69 -2.92 4.10
N PHE A 11 5.27 -4.10 4.36
CA PHE A 11 4.59 -5.39 4.13
C PHE A 11 3.22 -5.49 4.84
N ALA A 12 3.15 -5.07 6.10
CA ALA A 12 1.91 -5.12 6.87
C ALA A 12 0.85 -4.18 6.27
N GLY A 13 1.21 -2.93 5.97
CA GLY A 13 0.27 -1.94 5.46
C GLY A 13 -0.29 -2.28 4.09
N ILE A 14 0.56 -2.73 3.15
CA ILE A 14 0.07 -3.14 1.82
C ILE A 14 -0.79 -4.42 1.90
N ASN A 15 -0.48 -5.33 2.82
CA ASN A 15 -1.28 -6.54 3.00
C ASN A 15 -2.65 -6.21 3.63
N LEU A 16 -2.67 -5.33 4.62
CA LEU A 16 -3.91 -4.81 5.20
C LEU A 16 -4.76 -4.09 4.14
N LEU A 17 -4.15 -3.21 3.33
CA LEU A 17 -4.83 -2.51 2.25
C LEU A 17 -5.48 -3.49 1.27
N ASN A 18 -4.76 -4.54 0.88
CA ASN A 18 -5.28 -5.59 -0.01
C ASN A 18 -6.40 -6.43 0.65
N GLY A 19 -6.31 -6.72 1.94
CA GLY A 19 -7.37 -7.39 2.69
C GLY A 19 -8.64 -6.53 2.75
N LEU A 20 -8.52 -5.27 3.16
CA LEU A 20 -9.63 -4.32 3.22
C LEU A 20 -10.27 -4.09 1.85
N LYS A 21 -9.46 -4.10 0.78
CA LYS A 21 -9.97 -4.04 -0.59
C LYS A 21 -10.94 -5.18 -0.91
N LYS A 22 -10.61 -6.41 -0.48
CA LYS A 22 -11.43 -7.59 -0.72
C LYS A 22 -12.70 -7.57 0.13
N GLU A 23 -12.57 -7.23 1.42
CA GLU A 23 -13.68 -7.24 2.37
C GLU A 23 -14.67 -6.08 2.14
N LEU A 24 -14.18 -4.89 1.81
CA LEU A 24 -14.99 -3.66 1.75
C LEU A 24 -15.21 -3.14 0.32
N GLY A 25 -14.86 -3.93 -0.70
CA GLY A 25 -14.83 -3.50 -2.10
C GLY A 25 -16.09 -2.79 -2.59
N HIS A 26 -17.28 -3.28 -2.19
CA HIS A 26 -18.57 -2.69 -2.58
C HIS A 26 -18.87 -1.34 -1.91
N SER A 27 -18.29 -1.08 -0.74
CA SER A 27 -18.48 0.13 0.07
C SER A 27 -17.37 1.18 -0.14
N LEU A 28 -16.27 0.81 -0.82
CA LEU A 28 -15.15 1.73 -1.12
C LEU A 28 -15.60 2.90 -1.99
N GLY A 29 -15.23 4.11 -1.58
CA GLY A 29 -15.57 5.35 -2.27
C GLY A 29 -17.01 5.82 -2.10
N LYS A 30 -17.86 5.04 -1.40
CA LYS A 30 -19.25 5.41 -1.07
C LYS A 30 -19.43 5.61 0.43
N GLU A 31 -19.16 4.55 1.18
CA GLU A 31 -19.35 4.51 2.63
C GLU A 31 -18.02 4.51 3.38
N VAL A 32 -16.97 3.96 2.76
CA VAL A 32 -15.63 3.84 3.31
C VAL A 32 -14.62 4.48 2.37
N LYS A 33 -13.78 5.36 2.91
CA LYS A 33 -12.57 5.87 2.26
C LYS A 33 -11.35 5.23 2.95
N ILE A 34 -10.33 4.87 2.18
CA ILE A 34 -9.06 4.38 2.72
C ILE A 34 -7.92 5.27 2.25
N THR A 35 -7.07 5.70 3.16
CA THR A 35 -5.87 6.47 2.84
C THR A 35 -4.64 5.75 3.38
N LEU A 36 -3.71 5.41 2.49
CA LEU A 36 -2.38 4.92 2.85
C LEU A 36 -1.43 6.10 2.97
N VAL A 37 -0.75 6.23 4.10
CA VAL A 37 0.26 7.28 4.33
C VAL A 37 1.62 6.63 4.48
N ASP A 38 2.60 7.03 3.68
CA ASP A 38 4.00 6.63 3.89
C ASP A 38 4.95 7.78 3.56
N LYS A 39 6.09 7.81 4.27
CA LYS A 39 7.14 8.80 4.00
C LYS A 39 7.75 8.68 2.59
N ASN A 40 7.63 7.53 1.94
CA ASN A 40 8.10 7.29 0.57
C ASN A 40 6.93 7.00 -0.36
N SER A 41 7.04 7.39 -1.62
CA SER A 41 6.07 7.04 -2.67
C SER A 41 6.10 5.57 -3.12
N PHE A 42 6.91 4.73 -2.48
CA PHE A 42 7.13 3.33 -2.86
C PHE A 42 7.18 2.39 -1.65
N HIS A 43 6.63 1.19 -1.84
CA HIS A 43 6.88 0.04 -0.99
C HIS A 43 8.30 -0.45 -1.24
N PHE A 44 9.12 -0.45 -0.20
CA PHE A 44 10.49 -0.94 -0.26
C PHE A 44 10.53 -2.44 0.08
N ARG A 45 10.94 -3.26 -0.88
CA ARG A 45 11.07 -4.72 -0.76
C ARG A 45 12.31 -5.07 0.05
N LYS A 46 12.26 -4.79 1.37
CA LYS A 46 13.38 -4.98 2.32
C LYS A 46 13.95 -6.41 2.30
N VAL A 47 13.11 -7.40 1.99
CA VAL A 47 13.52 -8.81 1.86
C VAL A 47 14.52 -9.04 0.73
N LEU A 48 14.60 -8.15 -0.27
CA LEU A 48 15.54 -8.24 -1.39
C LEU A 48 16.84 -7.43 -1.16
N LEU A 49 17.06 -6.87 0.03
CA LEU A 49 18.25 -6.04 0.29
C LEU A 49 19.56 -6.83 0.11
N PHE A 50 19.59 -8.10 0.51
CA PHE A 50 20.75 -8.96 0.29
C PHE A 50 21.08 -9.08 -1.20
N LYS A 51 20.04 -9.11 -2.05
CA LYS A 51 20.18 -9.24 -3.50
C LYS A 51 20.84 -8.01 -4.10
N SER A 52 20.49 -6.81 -3.62
CA SER A 52 21.08 -5.55 -4.09
C SER A 52 22.58 -5.38 -3.77
N VAL A 53 23.13 -6.21 -2.88
CA VAL A 53 24.58 -6.23 -2.59
C VAL A 53 25.33 -7.03 -3.66
N VAL A 54 24.68 -8.02 -4.28
CA VAL A 54 25.30 -8.96 -5.23
C VAL A 54 25.04 -8.56 -6.67
N GLU A 55 23.84 -8.05 -6.97
CA GLU A 55 23.43 -7.63 -8.32
C GLU A 55 22.43 -6.49 -8.29
N GLU A 56 22.17 -5.87 -9.44
CA GLU A 56 21.07 -4.91 -9.57
C GLU A 56 19.74 -5.59 -9.26
N ALA A 57 19.07 -5.11 -8.22
CA ALA A 57 17.75 -5.57 -7.83
C ALA A 57 16.78 -4.40 -7.85
N ASP A 58 15.63 -4.57 -8.50
CA ASP A 58 14.52 -3.66 -8.26
C ASP A 58 14.03 -3.89 -6.82
N LEU A 59 14.04 -2.82 -6.02
CA LEU A 59 13.63 -2.84 -4.62
C LEU A 59 12.35 -2.05 -4.36
N LYS A 60 11.82 -1.35 -5.37
CA LYS A 60 10.78 -0.32 -5.16
C LYS A 60 9.54 -0.66 -5.97
N VAL A 61 8.38 -0.73 -5.30
CA VAL A 61 7.07 -0.75 -5.99
C VAL A 61 6.36 0.57 -5.70
N PRO A 62 5.94 1.35 -6.70
CA PRO A 62 5.15 2.57 -6.45
C PRO A 62 3.89 2.24 -5.64
N LEU A 63 3.65 2.92 -4.51
CA LEU A 63 2.53 2.61 -3.61
C LEU A 63 1.17 2.83 -4.26
N LYS A 64 1.10 3.77 -5.20
CA LYS A 64 -0.09 4.01 -6.02
C LYS A 64 -0.56 2.78 -6.78
N ARG A 65 0.31 1.81 -7.10
CA ARG A 65 -0.09 0.55 -7.76
C ARG A 65 -0.98 -0.34 -6.89
N TYR A 66 -0.94 -0.18 -5.57
CA TYR A 66 -1.78 -0.93 -4.64
C TYR A 66 -3.15 -0.27 -4.40
N CYS A 67 -3.32 1.00 -4.79
CA CYS A 67 -4.56 1.74 -4.61
C CYS A 67 -5.52 1.54 -5.79
N THR A 68 -6.82 1.49 -5.51
CA THR A 68 -7.90 1.50 -6.51
C THR A 68 -8.96 2.54 -6.15
N ASN A 69 -10.05 2.62 -6.92
CA ASN A 69 -11.17 3.53 -6.64
C ASN A 69 -11.60 3.49 -5.17
N GLY A 70 -11.75 4.67 -4.54
CA GLY A 70 -12.05 4.82 -3.12
C GLY A 70 -10.85 4.72 -2.17
N MET A 71 -9.64 4.50 -2.72
CA MET A 71 -8.38 4.51 -1.99
C MET A 71 -7.45 5.60 -2.51
N GLU A 72 -6.70 6.24 -1.61
CA GLU A 72 -5.67 7.20 -1.98
C GLU A 72 -4.36 6.94 -1.24
N PHE A 73 -3.27 7.42 -1.82
CA PHE A 73 -1.94 7.43 -1.19
C PHE A 73 -1.52 8.87 -0.94
N LEU A 74 -1.08 9.15 0.29
CA LEU A 74 -0.49 10.41 0.75
C LEU A 74 0.98 10.22 1.12
#